data_AF-A0A9X1A7P6-F1
#
_entry.id   AF-A0A9X1A7P6-F1
#
_cell.length_a   1.000
_cell.length_b   1.000
_cell.length_c   1.000
_cell.angle_alpha   90.00
_cell.angle_beta   90.00
_cell.angle_gamma   90.00
#
_symmetry.space_group_name_H-M   'P 1'
#
loop_
_entity.id
_entity.type
_entity.pdbx_description
1 polymer ?
#
loop_
_entity_poly.entity_id
_entity_poly.type
_entity_poly.pdbx_seq_one_letter_code
_entity_poly.pdbx_strand_id
1 'polypeptide(L)'
;MADDARQPLPDLAARDTLTESYDFFELLRQLENRGGGLFGHSGRPDREPARLGQHVRLGFSTQDVVKFEEATDKSVARVTVANLGLLGPEGPLPLHITRWVLDRMSQRWFAGADAHQTSDTTFVEFVNILQHRLIALFYRAWADAHPGVQVERAVGGRVRSMLEAMAGIGLPDTKNSQDPDLDAVKLRQAAALAGQVDGPERLTLFVAEVFKVQVQLKEFVASWLEIPAALQTRLGMTSASLGRSATIGPRSFSRQNRVELRIGPLDLDTYATFLPGSRRLAVLKRAIRDLIGELLDVDLRIVLAREEVPPARIGAAQLGRTAWLAPPAERDDAEDMRLRTIVGWRPEMAGVGA
;
A
#
# COMPACT_ATOMS: atom_id res chain seq x y z
N MET A 1 -1.94 -0.82 -35.45
CA MET A 1 -2.95 -0.25 -34.54
C MET A 1 -3.96 -1.36 -34.31
N ALA A 2 -3.75 -2.17 -33.27
CA ALA A 2 -4.67 -3.23 -32.91
C ALA A 2 -5.70 -2.61 -31.97
N ASP A 3 -6.96 -2.61 -32.39
CA ASP A 3 -8.09 -2.20 -31.55
C ASP A 3 -8.12 -3.09 -30.31
N ASP A 4 -7.91 -2.46 -29.16
CA ASP A 4 -8.02 -3.04 -27.83
C ASP A 4 -9.51 -3.29 -27.57
N ALA A 5 -10.04 -4.42 -28.05
CA ALA A 5 -11.40 -4.89 -27.81
C ALA A 5 -11.59 -5.36 -26.35
N ARG A 6 -11.09 -4.60 -25.38
CA ARG A 6 -11.48 -4.76 -23.98
C ARG A 6 -12.85 -4.12 -23.86
N GLN A 7 -13.82 -4.89 -23.36
CA GLN A 7 -15.07 -4.30 -22.90
C GLN A 7 -14.73 -3.17 -21.91
N PRO A 8 -15.33 -1.97 -22.06
CA PRO A 8 -15.14 -0.92 -21.07
C PRO A 8 -15.52 -1.49 -19.70
N LEU A 9 -14.69 -1.23 -18.68
CA LEU A 9 -15.05 -1.62 -17.31
C LEU A 9 -16.42 -0.99 -17.03
N PRO A 10 -17.44 -1.80 -16.66
CA PRO A 10 -18.75 -1.25 -16.36
C PRO A 10 -18.60 -0.24 -15.23
N ASP A 11 -19.30 0.89 -15.36
CA ASP A 11 -19.30 1.99 -14.40
C ASP A 11 -19.62 1.45 -12.99
N LEU A 12 -18.60 1.44 -12.12
CA LEU A 12 -18.61 0.85 -10.78
C LEU A 12 -19.47 1.67 -9.78
N ALA A 13 -20.03 2.80 -10.21
CA ALA A 13 -20.78 3.70 -9.33
C ALA A 13 -22.25 3.31 -9.10
N ALA A 14 -22.84 2.39 -9.90
CA ALA A 14 -24.31 2.34 -9.98
C ALA A 14 -25.00 0.99 -10.25
N ARG A 15 -24.47 -0.17 -9.82
CA ARG A 15 -25.24 -1.44 -9.88
C ARG A 15 -25.10 -2.30 -8.63
N ASP A 16 -26.01 -2.08 -7.69
CA ASP A 16 -26.20 -2.96 -6.52
C ASP A 16 -26.84 -4.32 -6.87
N THR A 17 -27.36 -4.48 -8.09
CA THR A 17 -27.95 -5.76 -8.53
C THR A 17 -26.93 -6.59 -9.32
N LEU A 18 -26.59 -7.75 -8.78
CA LEU A 18 -25.80 -8.75 -9.51
C LEU A 18 -26.71 -9.41 -10.55
N THR A 19 -26.31 -9.34 -11.82
CA THR A 19 -27.13 -9.83 -12.93
C THR A 19 -26.40 -10.92 -13.71
N GLU A 20 -27.15 -11.76 -14.41
CA GLU A 20 -26.63 -12.81 -15.30
C GLU A 20 -25.89 -12.24 -16.52
N SER A 21 -25.95 -10.93 -16.76
CA SER A 21 -25.24 -10.25 -17.84
C SER A 21 -23.75 -10.04 -17.60
N TYR A 22 -23.26 -10.29 -16.37
CA TYR A 22 -21.84 -10.19 -16.06
C TYR A 22 -21.06 -11.37 -16.63
N ASP A 23 -19.83 -11.11 -17.04
CA ASP A 23 -18.87 -12.18 -17.33
C ASP A 23 -18.58 -13.00 -16.06
N PHE A 24 -18.20 -14.27 -16.22
CA PHE A 24 -17.94 -15.20 -15.11
C PHE A 24 -16.94 -14.62 -14.10
N PHE A 25 -15.80 -14.10 -14.58
CA PHE A 25 -14.77 -13.56 -13.70
C PHE A 25 -15.23 -12.32 -12.92
N GLU A 26 -15.95 -11.41 -13.58
CA GLU A 26 -16.43 -10.19 -12.94
C GLU A 26 -17.53 -10.48 -11.92
N LEU A 27 -18.46 -11.40 -12.22
CA LEU A 27 -19.48 -11.82 -11.27
C LEU A 27 -18.86 -12.40 -9.99
N LEU A 28 -17.89 -13.31 -10.13
CA LEU A 28 -17.22 -13.91 -8.97
C LEU A 28 -16.41 -12.88 -8.17
N ARG A 29 -15.75 -11.93 -8.85
CA ARG A 29 -15.05 -10.81 -8.19
C ARG A 29 -15.99 -9.95 -7.35
N GLN A 30 -17.16 -9.61 -7.88
CA GLN A 30 -18.17 -8.85 -7.13
C GLN A 30 -18.71 -9.65 -5.94
N LEU A 31 -18.86 -10.97 -6.09
CA LEU A 31 -19.24 -11.86 -4.98
C LEU A 31 -18.16 -11.93 -3.88
N GLU A 32 -16.87 -11.95 -4.22
CA GLU A 32 -15.78 -11.86 -3.23
C GLU A 32 -15.85 -10.54 -2.45
N ASN A 33 -16.09 -9.43 -3.15
CA ASN A 33 -16.16 -8.09 -2.55
C ASN A 33 -17.36 -7.92 -1.60
N ARG A 34 -18.51 -8.57 -1.87
CA ARG A 34 -19.70 -8.53 -1.01
C ARG A 34 -19.68 -9.55 0.12
N GLY A 35 -19.23 -10.77 -0.16
CA GLY A 35 -19.40 -11.93 0.72
C GLY A 35 -18.30 -12.13 1.75
N GLY A 36 -17.21 -11.35 1.69
CA GLY A 36 -16.06 -11.43 2.63
C GLY A 36 -15.26 -12.73 2.57
N GLY A 37 -15.73 -13.74 1.83
CA GLY A 37 -15.04 -14.98 1.54
C GLY A 37 -14.30 -14.95 0.21
N LEU A 38 -13.24 -15.75 0.09
CA LEU A 38 -12.48 -15.92 -1.14
C LEU A 38 -12.71 -17.33 -1.71
N PHE A 39 -12.97 -17.42 -3.01
CA PHE A 39 -13.16 -18.71 -3.69
C PHE A 39 -11.87 -19.53 -3.65
N GLY A 40 -11.97 -20.84 -3.39
CA GLY A 40 -10.82 -21.75 -3.43
C GLY A 40 -9.75 -21.56 -2.34
N HIS A 41 -10.03 -20.77 -1.29
CA HIS A 41 -9.11 -20.52 -0.17
C HIS A 41 -9.49 -21.24 1.13
N SER A 42 -10.77 -21.26 1.47
CA SER A 42 -11.28 -21.77 2.75
C SER A 42 -11.37 -23.29 2.84
N GLY A 43 -11.28 -23.97 1.69
CA GLY A 43 -11.26 -25.43 1.55
C GLY A 43 -12.59 -26.14 1.84
N ARG A 44 -13.48 -25.52 2.62
CA ARG A 44 -14.81 -26.02 2.96
C ARG A 44 -15.87 -25.35 2.07
N PRO A 45 -16.78 -26.11 1.47
CA PRO A 45 -17.85 -25.55 0.64
C PRO A 45 -18.66 -24.49 1.40
N ASP A 46 -19.00 -24.69 2.67
CA ASP A 46 -19.85 -23.76 3.45
C ASP A 46 -19.21 -22.38 3.71
N ARG A 47 -17.91 -22.25 3.44
CA ARG A 47 -17.15 -21.01 3.57
C ARG A 47 -16.85 -20.36 2.21
N GLU A 48 -17.40 -20.89 1.13
CA GLU A 48 -17.31 -20.27 -0.19
C GLU A 48 -18.44 -19.25 -0.39
N PRO A 49 -18.19 -18.12 -1.06
CA PRO A 49 -19.21 -17.06 -1.25
C PRO A 49 -20.48 -17.53 -1.98
N ALA A 50 -20.33 -18.48 -2.91
CA ALA A 50 -21.44 -19.05 -3.66
C ALA A 50 -21.14 -20.52 -4.05
N ARG A 51 -22.21 -21.31 -4.24
CA ARG A 51 -22.16 -22.64 -4.85
C ARG A 51 -22.02 -22.49 -6.36
N LEU A 52 -20.96 -23.08 -6.92
CA LEU A 52 -20.69 -23.05 -8.36
C LEU A 52 -21.13 -24.39 -8.97
N GLY A 53 -21.91 -24.33 -10.04
CA GLY A 53 -22.41 -25.51 -10.73
C GLY A 53 -22.45 -25.32 -12.24
N GLN A 54 -22.54 -26.43 -12.97
CA GLN A 54 -22.59 -26.43 -14.42
C GLN A 54 -24.02 -26.44 -14.96
N HIS A 55 -24.26 -25.70 -16.04
CA HIS A 55 -25.44 -25.83 -16.88
C HIS A 55 -25.23 -26.88 -17.97
N VAL A 56 -26.07 -27.92 -18.01
CA VAL A 56 -25.98 -28.99 -19.00
C VAL A 56 -26.61 -28.56 -20.32
N ARG A 57 -25.89 -28.70 -21.43
CA ARG A 57 -26.29 -28.24 -22.78
C ARG A 57 -25.68 -29.10 -23.88
N LEU A 58 -26.22 -29.03 -25.09
CA LEU A 58 -25.68 -29.72 -26.29
C LEU A 58 -25.19 -28.76 -27.39
N GLY A 59 -25.38 -27.45 -27.21
CA GLY A 59 -24.94 -26.43 -28.16
C GLY A 59 -23.98 -25.42 -27.52
N PHE A 60 -23.39 -24.56 -28.34
CA PHE A 60 -22.52 -23.46 -27.92
C PHE A 60 -23.26 -22.44 -27.04
N SER A 61 -22.52 -21.75 -26.17
CA SER A 61 -23.11 -20.81 -25.20
C SER A 61 -22.91 -19.44 -25.77
N THR A 62 -23.92 -18.60 -25.61
CA THR A 62 -23.79 -17.17 -25.90
C THR A 62 -23.33 -16.38 -24.68
N GLN A 63 -23.31 -17.00 -23.49
CA GLN A 63 -22.94 -16.39 -22.23
C GLN A 63 -22.26 -17.39 -21.28
N ASP A 64 -21.39 -16.88 -20.42
CA ASP A 64 -20.63 -17.69 -19.47
C ASP A 64 -21.45 -18.07 -18.24
N VAL A 65 -22.25 -17.13 -17.72
CA VAL A 65 -23.17 -17.33 -16.61
C VAL A 65 -24.57 -17.54 -17.16
N VAL A 66 -25.20 -18.67 -16.82
CA VAL A 66 -26.56 -19.01 -17.26
C VAL A 66 -27.59 -18.61 -16.23
N LYS A 67 -27.26 -18.77 -14.95
CA LYS A 67 -28.19 -18.47 -13.87
C LYS A 67 -27.46 -17.98 -12.64
N PHE A 68 -27.96 -16.92 -12.01
CA PHE A 68 -27.51 -16.47 -10.70
C PHE A 68 -28.68 -16.40 -9.72
N GLU A 69 -28.56 -17.11 -8.61
CA GLU A 69 -29.53 -17.11 -7.52
C GLU A 69 -28.87 -16.48 -6.29
N GLU A 70 -29.43 -15.36 -5.80
CA GLU A 70 -28.93 -14.70 -4.60
C GLU A 70 -29.13 -15.56 -3.34
N ALA A 71 -28.30 -15.31 -2.33
CA ALA A 71 -28.44 -15.96 -1.04
C ALA A 71 -29.78 -15.59 -0.39
N THR A 72 -30.47 -16.59 0.15
CA THR A 72 -31.69 -16.43 0.96
C THR A 72 -31.40 -16.96 2.37
N ASP A 73 -32.22 -16.63 3.37
CA ASP A 73 -32.08 -17.13 4.76
C ASP A 73 -31.95 -18.66 4.87
N LYS A 74 -32.39 -19.40 3.84
CA LYS A 74 -32.38 -20.87 3.78
C LYS A 74 -31.36 -21.47 2.80
N SER A 75 -30.74 -20.67 1.93
CA SER A 75 -29.87 -21.17 0.86
C SER A 75 -28.74 -20.21 0.52
N VAL A 76 -27.53 -20.76 0.36
CA VAL A 76 -26.36 -20.02 -0.12
C VAL A 76 -26.57 -19.58 -1.58
N ALA A 77 -25.96 -18.47 -1.97
CA ALA A 77 -25.98 -18.02 -3.37
C ALA A 77 -25.49 -19.12 -4.32
N ARG A 78 -26.08 -19.22 -5.51
CA ARG A 78 -25.74 -20.24 -6.52
C ARG A 78 -25.45 -19.58 -7.86
N VAL A 79 -24.33 -19.94 -8.47
CA VAL A 79 -23.93 -19.52 -9.81
C VAL A 79 -23.89 -20.75 -10.70
N THR A 80 -24.66 -20.73 -11.78
CA THR A 80 -24.66 -21.78 -12.79
C THR A 80 -23.94 -21.30 -14.03
N VAL A 81 -22.84 -21.98 -14.39
CA VAL A 81 -21.95 -21.60 -15.49
C VAL A 81 -22.08 -22.54 -16.68
N ALA A 82 -21.92 -22.01 -17.89
CA ALA A 82 -21.90 -22.78 -19.12
C ALA A 82 -20.49 -23.03 -19.66
N ASN A 83 -19.51 -22.21 -19.28
CA ASN A 83 -18.14 -22.23 -19.82
C ASN A 83 -17.29 -23.39 -19.30
N LEU A 84 -17.58 -23.92 -18.10
CA LEU A 84 -16.78 -24.92 -17.42
C LEU A 84 -17.63 -26.09 -16.91
N GLY A 85 -17.12 -27.30 -17.07
CA GLY A 85 -17.61 -28.48 -16.37
C GLY A 85 -17.43 -29.78 -17.15
N LEU A 86 -17.96 -30.87 -16.61
CA LEU A 86 -17.73 -32.22 -17.13
C LEU A 86 -18.65 -32.61 -18.30
N LEU A 87 -19.84 -32.02 -18.37
CA LEU A 87 -20.88 -32.34 -19.35
C LEU A 87 -20.93 -31.29 -20.48
N GLY A 88 -21.58 -31.61 -21.60
CA GLY A 88 -21.73 -30.69 -22.73
C GLY A 88 -20.68 -30.83 -23.83
N PRO A 89 -20.73 -29.96 -24.87
CA PRO A 89 -19.89 -30.08 -26.06
C PRO A 89 -18.40 -29.92 -25.77
N GLU A 90 -18.06 -29.03 -24.82
CA GLU A 90 -16.69 -28.75 -24.39
C GLU A 90 -16.24 -29.63 -23.20
N GLY A 91 -17.12 -30.50 -22.72
CA GLY A 91 -16.86 -31.35 -21.57
C GLY A 91 -16.00 -32.56 -21.92
N PRO A 92 -15.13 -33.05 -21.02
CA PRO A 92 -14.33 -34.26 -21.23
C PRO A 92 -15.17 -35.54 -21.24
N LEU A 93 -16.41 -35.53 -20.72
CA LEU A 93 -17.26 -36.72 -20.74
C LEU A 93 -17.86 -36.96 -22.13
N PRO A 94 -18.01 -38.22 -22.56
CA PRO A 94 -18.65 -38.54 -23.83
C PRO A 94 -20.04 -37.90 -23.96
N LEU A 95 -20.36 -37.36 -25.14
CA LEU A 95 -21.63 -36.68 -25.43
C LEU A 95 -22.88 -37.54 -25.15
N HIS A 96 -22.77 -38.87 -25.23
CA HIS A 96 -23.88 -39.76 -24.90
C HIS A 96 -24.27 -39.70 -23.41
N ILE A 97 -23.32 -39.46 -22.50
CA ILE A 97 -23.59 -39.25 -21.09
C ILE A 97 -24.35 -37.93 -20.90
N THR A 98 -23.91 -36.85 -21.56
CA THR A 98 -24.62 -35.57 -21.55
C THR A 98 -26.07 -35.73 -22.01
N ARG A 99 -26.29 -36.49 -23.10
CA ARG A 99 -27.65 -36.78 -23.59
C ARG A 99 -28.47 -37.57 -22.58
N TRP A 100 -27.88 -38.58 -21.95
CA TRP A 100 -28.55 -39.37 -20.91
C TRP A 100 -28.95 -38.52 -19.69
N VAL A 101 -28.07 -37.61 -19.25
CA VAL A 101 -28.38 -36.66 -18.18
C VAL A 101 -29.54 -35.74 -18.58
N LEU A 102 -29.52 -35.20 -19.80
CA LEU A 102 -30.61 -34.36 -20.29
C LEU A 102 -31.94 -35.11 -20.39
N ASP A 103 -31.91 -36.37 -20.81
CA ASP A 103 -33.11 -37.23 -20.84
C ASP A 103 -33.71 -37.37 -19.43
N ARG A 104 -32.88 -37.68 -18.42
CA ARG A 104 -33.34 -37.74 -17.01
C ARG A 104 -33.86 -36.42 -16.47
N MET A 105 -33.22 -35.31 -16.81
CA MET A 105 -33.71 -33.98 -16.43
C MET A 105 -35.02 -33.61 -17.13
N SER A 106 -35.29 -34.17 -18.31
CA SER A 106 -36.55 -33.96 -19.04
C SER A 106 -37.70 -34.80 -18.48
N GLN A 107 -37.39 -35.94 -17.85
CA GLN A 107 -38.37 -36.79 -17.18
C GLN A 107 -38.89 -36.08 -15.93
N ARG A 108 -40.11 -35.54 -16.02
CA ARG A 108 -40.82 -34.93 -14.89
C ARG A 108 -41.46 -36.04 -14.07
N TRP A 109 -41.01 -36.21 -12.83
CA TRP A 109 -41.65 -37.12 -11.89
C TRP A 109 -42.72 -36.37 -11.09
N PHE A 110 -43.92 -36.96 -11.00
CA PHE A 110 -44.99 -36.45 -10.13
C PHE A 110 -44.87 -37.10 -8.75
N ALA A 111 -44.42 -36.36 -7.74
CA ALA A 111 -44.29 -36.87 -6.37
C ALA A 111 -45.57 -36.64 -5.53
N GLY A 112 -46.73 -37.12 -5.98
CA GLY A 112 -47.98 -37.06 -5.19
C GLY A 112 -48.76 -35.74 -5.28
N ALA A 113 -49.92 -35.70 -4.61
CA ALA A 113 -50.99 -34.72 -4.82
C ALA A 113 -50.63 -33.25 -4.52
N ASP A 114 -49.59 -33.01 -3.73
CA ASP A 114 -49.09 -31.67 -3.37
C ASP A 114 -47.72 -31.33 -3.99
N ALA A 115 -47.19 -32.17 -4.90
CA ALA A 115 -45.83 -32.00 -5.41
C ALA A 115 -45.74 -31.16 -6.68
N HIS A 116 -44.85 -30.17 -6.64
CA HIS A 116 -44.33 -29.50 -7.81
C HIS A 116 -43.59 -30.50 -8.74
N GLN A 117 -43.72 -30.31 -10.05
CA GLN A 117 -43.01 -31.11 -11.05
C GLN A 117 -41.50 -31.04 -10.78
N THR A 118 -40.89 -32.16 -10.42
CA THR A 118 -39.46 -32.24 -10.10
C THR A 118 -38.76 -33.04 -11.18
N SER A 119 -37.74 -32.46 -11.80
CA SER A 119 -36.82 -33.15 -12.69
C SER A 119 -35.74 -33.85 -11.87
N ASP A 120 -35.24 -34.99 -12.37
CA ASP A 120 -34.13 -35.68 -11.71
C ASP A 120 -32.80 -34.97 -12.01
N THR A 121 -32.37 -34.12 -11.06
CA THR A 121 -31.10 -33.39 -11.13
C THR A 121 -29.96 -34.10 -10.38
N THR A 122 -30.20 -35.30 -9.83
CA THR A 122 -29.29 -35.97 -8.88
C THR A 122 -27.87 -36.13 -9.43
N PHE A 123 -27.74 -36.54 -10.70
CA PHE A 123 -26.43 -36.73 -11.32
C PHE A 123 -25.70 -35.40 -11.53
N VAL A 124 -26.42 -34.35 -11.92
CA VAL A 124 -25.83 -33.00 -12.10
C VAL A 124 -25.36 -32.45 -10.77
N GLU A 125 -26.14 -32.59 -9.71
CA GLU A 125 -25.75 -32.18 -8.35
C GLU A 125 -24.54 -32.96 -7.84
N PHE A 126 -24.48 -34.28 -8.09
CA PHE A 126 -23.30 -35.08 -7.76
C PHE A 126 -22.04 -34.59 -8.50
N VAL A 127 -22.16 -34.34 -9.81
CA VAL A 127 -21.07 -33.79 -10.62
C VAL A 127 -20.67 -32.40 -10.12
N ASN A 128 -21.64 -31.55 -9.76
CA ASN A 128 -21.43 -30.21 -9.19
C ASN A 128 -20.62 -30.26 -7.89
N ILE A 129 -20.86 -31.22 -7.00
CA ILE A 129 -20.07 -31.39 -5.78
C ILE A 129 -18.58 -31.58 -6.10
N LEU A 130 -18.27 -32.34 -7.15
CA LEU A 130 -16.89 -32.63 -7.56
C LEU A 130 -16.24 -31.43 -8.27
N GLN A 131 -16.97 -30.80 -9.20
CA GLN A 131 -16.40 -29.72 -10.02
C GLN A 131 -16.44 -28.34 -9.34
N HIS A 132 -17.25 -28.14 -8.30
CA HIS A 132 -17.34 -26.87 -7.58
C HIS A 132 -15.96 -26.33 -7.18
N ARG A 133 -15.14 -27.18 -6.56
CA ARG A 133 -13.78 -26.81 -6.16
C ARG A 133 -12.88 -26.52 -7.35
N LEU A 134 -13.03 -27.25 -8.45
CA LEU A 134 -12.22 -27.03 -9.66
C LEU A 134 -12.54 -25.67 -10.31
N ILE A 135 -13.82 -25.31 -10.38
CA ILE A 135 -14.26 -24.01 -10.89
C ILE A 135 -13.75 -22.89 -9.97
N ALA A 136 -13.86 -23.07 -8.65
CA ALA A 136 -13.34 -22.10 -7.68
C ALA A 136 -11.82 -21.93 -7.77
N LEU A 137 -11.06 -23.01 -7.97
CA LEU A 137 -9.61 -22.96 -8.16
C LEU A 137 -9.22 -22.32 -9.49
N PHE A 138 -9.99 -22.54 -10.55
CA PHE A 138 -9.78 -21.86 -11.84
C PHE A 138 -9.95 -20.35 -11.70
N TYR A 139 -11.03 -19.90 -11.06
CA TYR A 139 -11.22 -18.49 -10.74
C TYR A 139 -10.08 -17.94 -9.86
N ARG A 140 -9.69 -18.69 -8.82
CA ARG A 140 -8.58 -18.28 -7.95
C ARG A 140 -7.28 -18.09 -8.73
N ALA A 141 -6.93 -19.02 -9.63
CA ALA A 141 -5.72 -18.90 -10.44
C ALA A 141 -5.73 -17.64 -11.30
N TRP A 142 -6.89 -17.31 -11.88
CA TRP A 142 -7.08 -16.04 -12.59
C TRP A 142 -6.95 -14.84 -11.65
N ALA A 143 -7.66 -14.81 -10.53
CA ALA A 143 -7.65 -13.68 -9.60
C ALA A 143 -6.26 -13.44 -8.98
N ASP A 144 -5.51 -14.51 -8.71
CA ASP A 144 -4.13 -14.45 -8.20
C ASP A 144 -3.14 -14.00 -9.29
N ALA A 145 -3.48 -14.06 -10.58
CA ALA A 145 -2.67 -13.53 -11.67
C ALA A 145 -2.96 -12.04 -11.98
N HIS A 146 -4.07 -11.48 -11.50
CA HIS A 146 -4.50 -10.11 -11.81
C HIS A 146 -4.32 -9.16 -10.62
N PRO A 147 -3.34 -8.24 -10.66
CA PRO A 147 -3.08 -7.32 -9.55
C PRO A 147 -4.27 -6.45 -9.16
N GLY A 148 -5.08 -6.00 -10.13
CA GLY A 148 -6.27 -5.18 -9.87
C GLY A 148 -7.31 -5.88 -8.98
N VAL A 149 -7.44 -7.20 -9.10
CA VAL A 149 -8.33 -8.00 -8.25
C VAL A 149 -7.73 -8.17 -6.86
N GLN A 150 -6.42 -8.37 -6.77
CA GLN A 150 -5.75 -8.55 -5.48
C GLN A 150 -5.83 -7.30 -4.59
N VAL A 151 -5.72 -6.11 -5.18
CA VAL A 151 -5.75 -4.83 -4.45
C VAL A 151 -7.11 -4.57 -3.81
N GLU A 152 -8.20 -5.03 -4.44
CA GLU A 152 -9.56 -4.88 -3.90
C GLU A 152 -9.85 -5.80 -2.71
N ARG A 153 -9.15 -6.93 -2.61
CA ARG A 153 -9.31 -7.85 -1.49
C ARG A 153 -8.88 -7.17 -0.19
N ALA A 154 -9.65 -7.36 0.87
CA ALA A 154 -9.35 -6.79 2.19
C ALA A 154 -7.94 -7.16 2.73
N VAL A 155 -7.44 -8.34 2.37
CA VAL A 155 -6.11 -8.84 2.77
C VAL A 155 -4.98 -8.27 1.87
N GLY A 156 -5.32 -7.53 0.80
CA GLY A 156 -4.36 -6.93 -0.13
C GLY A 156 -3.70 -7.91 -1.11
N GLY A 157 -3.89 -9.21 -0.89
CA GLY A 157 -3.26 -10.26 -1.69
C GLY A 157 -1.73 -10.25 -1.64
N ARG A 158 -1.14 -11.11 -2.47
CA ARG A 158 0.32 -11.29 -2.57
C ARG A 158 1.02 -10.03 -3.06
N VAL A 159 0.41 -9.30 -4.00
CA VAL A 159 0.98 -8.06 -4.56
C VAL A 159 1.16 -7.01 -3.47
N ARG A 160 0.14 -6.77 -2.63
CA ARG A 160 0.29 -5.84 -1.51
C ARG A 160 1.34 -6.29 -0.52
N SER A 161 1.39 -7.57 -0.16
CA SER A 161 2.44 -8.08 0.73
C SER A 161 3.84 -7.88 0.15
N MET A 162 4.02 -8.05 -1.16
CA MET A 162 5.29 -7.78 -1.85
C MET A 162 5.65 -6.28 -1.81
N LEU A 163 4.68 -5.40 -2.07
CA LEU A 163 4.88 -3.95 -1.98
C LEU A 163 5.18 -3.50 -0.55
N GLU A 164 4.50 -4.06 0.45
CA GLU A 164 4.77 -3.81 1.87
C GLU A 164 6.20 -4.22 2.23
N ALA A 165 6.67 -5.38 1.75
CA ALA A 165 8.05 -5.83 1.95
C ALA A 165 9.06 -4.91 1.25
N MET A 166 8.80 -4.50 0.00
CA MET A 166 9.63 -3.56 -0.75
C MET A 166 9.71 -2.19 -0.07
N ALA A 167 8.62 -1.74 0.54
CA ALA A 167 8.52 -0.48 1.27
C ALA A 167 9.08 -0.53 2.70
N GLY A 168 9.59 -1.69 3.16
CA GLY A 168 10.13 -1.87 4.51
C GLY A 168 9.07 -1.93 5.63
N ILE A 169 7.80 -2.16 5.30
CA ILE A 169 6.66 -2.28 6.24
C ILE A 169 5.99 -3.67 6.22
N GLY A 170 6.67 -4.66 5.65
CA GLY A 170 6.14 -6.02 5.49
C GLY A 170 6.22 -6.90 6.73
N LEU A 171 6.98 -6.49 7.77
CA LEU A 171 7.10 -7.24 9.02
C LEU A 171 5.99 -6.83 10.02
N PRO A 172 5.51 -7.75 10.88
CA PRO A 172 4.41 -7.48 11.82
C PRO A 172 4.61 -6.22 12.68
N ASP A 173 5.85 -5.97 13.12
CA ASP A 173 6.19 -4.83 13.99
C ASP A 173 6.58 -3.55 13.23
N THR A 174 6.61 -3.59 11.90
CA THR A 174 7.01 -2.44 11.07
C THR A 174 5.82 -1.62 10.56
N LYS A 175 4.60 -2.14 10.69
CA LYS A 175 3.37 -1.41 10.33
C LYS A 175 3.03 -0.39 11.42
N ASN A 176 2.78 0.83 11.02
CA ASN A 176 2.59 1.95 11.92
C ASN A 176 1.12 2.23 12.12
N SER A 177 0.51 1.59 13.11
CA SER A 177 -0.88 1.86 13.49
C SER A 177 -1.13 3.32 13.90
N GLN A 178 -0.08 4.07 14.27
CA GLN A 178 -0.20 5.47 14.69
C GLN A 178 -0.29 6.45 13.51
N ASP A 179 0.33 6.15 12.37
CA ASP A 179 0.44 7.08 11.22
C ASP A 179 0.19 6.34 9.89
N PRO A 180 -1.09 6.01 9.58
CA PRO A 180 -1.44 5.26 8.38
C PRO A 180 -1.10 6.00 7.07
N ASP A 181 -1.07 7.34 7.10
CA ASP A 181 -0.73 8.16 5.94
C ASP A 181 0.73 7.96 5.50
N LEU A 182 1.64 7.78 6.46
CA LEU A 182 3.05 7.50 6.16
C LEU A 182 3.19 6.14 5.46
N ASP A 183 2.51 5.12 5.98
CA ASP A 183 2.54 3.77 5.40
C ASP A 183 1.89 3.75 4.00
N ALA A 184 0.84 4.54 3.78
CA ALA A 184 0.24 4.69 2.46
C ALA A 184 1.21 5.30 1.43
N VAL A 185 1.98 6.33 1.81
CA VAL A 185 2.99 6.93 0.93
C VAL A 185 4.14 5.96 0.68
N LYS A 186 4.59 5.23 1.72
CA LYS A 186 5.59 4.16 1.57
C LYS A 186 5.15 3.09 0.57
N LEU A 187 3.88 2.71 0.58
CA LEU A 187 3.33 1.78 -0.42
C LEU A 187 3.33 2.35 -1.83
N ARG A 188 2.96 3.62 -2.01
CA ARG A 188 3.01 4.28 -3.34
C ARG A 188 4.43 4.37 -3.88
N GLN A 189 5.40 4.62 -3.01
CA GLN A 189 6.82 4.74 -3.37
C GLN A 189 7.62 3.44 -3.16
N ALA A 190 6.96 2.28 -3.00
CA ALA A 190 7.62 1.01 -2.65
C ALA A 190 8.77 0.65 -3.61
N ALA A 191 8.61 0.92 -4.92
CA ALA A 191 9.65 0.68 -5.92
C ALA A 191 10.89 1.59 -5.73
N ALA A 192 10.68 2.86 -5.36
CA ALA A 192 11.77 3.79 -5.08
C ALA A 192 12.49 3.44 -3.76
N LEU A 193 11.72 3.06 -2.74
CA LEU A 193 12.26 2.64 -1.43
C LEU A 193 13.04 1.33 -1.49
N ALA A 194 12.65 0.39 -2.37
CA ALA A 194 13.37 -0.86 -2.59
C ALA A 194 14.71 -0.67 -3.32
N GLY A 195 14.95 0.49 -3.92
CA GLY A 195 16.20 0.80 -4.61
C GLY A 195 17.37 0.90 -3.63
N GLN A 196 18.48 0.21 -3.94
CA GLN A 196 19.70 0.27 -3.11
C GLN A 196 20.50 1.58 -3.25
N VAL A 197 20.17 2.41 -4.25
CA VAL A 197 20.86 3.68 -4.47
C VAL A 197 20.20 4.75 -3.60
N ASP A 198 20.92 5.17 -2.58
CA ASP A 198 20.51 6.23 -1.66
C ASP A 198 20.83 7.60 -2.27
N GLY A 199 19.99 8.06 -3.20
CA GLY A 199 20.09 9.40 -3.81
C GLY A 199 19.38 10.49 -2.99
N PRO A 200 19.79 11.76 -3.10
CA PRO A 200 19.11 12.87 -2.43
C PRO A 200 17.65 13.00 -2.86
N GLU A 201 17.34 12.71 -4.12
CA GLU A 201 15.97 12.76 -4.67
C GLU A 201 15.04 11.77 -3.99
N ARG A 202 15.54 10.59 -3.58
CA ARG A 202 14.71 9.58 -2.91
C ARG A 202 14.17 10.13 -1.59
N LEU A 203 15.02 10.80 -0.81
CA LEU A 203 14.63 11.40 0.46
C LEU A 203 13.72 12.62 0.24
N THR A 204 14.08 13.52 -0.68
CA THR A 204 13.31 14.76 -0.89
C THR A 204 11.93 14.48 -1.48
N LEU A 205 11.80 13.59 -2.46
CA LEU A 205 10.52 13.22 -3.07
C LEU A 205 9.61 12.48 -2.07
N PHE A 206 10.16 11.58 -1.27
CA PHE A 206 9.39 10.89 -0.23
C PHE A 206 8.84 11.88 0.80
N VAL A 207 9.70 12.72 1.37
CA VAL A 207 9.29 13.71 2.37
C VAL A 207 8.32 14.73 1.77
N ALA A 208 8.56 15.18 0.53
CA ALA A 208 7.66 16.10 -0.16
C ALA A 208 6.27 15.50 -0.35
N GLU A 209 6.16 14.22 -0.70
CA GLU A 209 4.88 13.54 -0.88
C GLU A 209 4.14 13.30 0.46
N VAL A 210 4.85 12.89 1.51
CA VAL A 210 4.26 12.67 2.85
C VAL A 210 3.69 13.97 3.40
N PHE A 211 4.46 15.05 3.33
CA PHE A 211 4.11 16.30 4.00
C PHE A 211 3.45 17.33 3.10
N LYS A 212 3.38 17.08 1.78
CA LYS A 212 2.83 17.98 0.74
C LYS A 212 3.49 19.37 0.76
N VAL A 213 4.81 19.39 0.91
CA VAL A 213 5.63 20.61 1.02
C VAL A 213 6.85 20.50 0.10
N GLN A 214 7.42 21.64 -0.28
CA GLN A 214 8.68 21.64 -1.01
C GLN A 214 9.83 21.25 -0.07
N VAL A 215 10.72 20.37 -0.55
CA VAL A 215 11.84 19.84 0.21
C VAL A 215 13.09 19.90 -0.65
N GLN A 216 14.16 20.47 -0.11
CA GLN A 216 15.47 20.51 -0.73
C GLN A 216 16.51 19.94 0.23
N LEU A 217 17.51 19.24 -0.30
CA LEU A 217 18.60 18.72 0.49
C LEU A 217 19.88 19.50 0.20
N LYS A 218 20.53 20.00 1.25
CA LYS A 218 21.88 20.54 1.17
C LYS A 218 22.85 19.45 1.61
N GLU A 219 23.60 18.95 0.64
CA GLU A 219 24.61 17.93 0.85
C GLU A 219 25.93 18.51 1.40
N PHE A 220 26.74 17.62 1.96
CA PHE A 220 28.09 17.90 2.43
C PHE A 220 28.24 19.08 3.39
N VAL A 221 27.35 19.16 4.39
CA VAL A 221 27.37 20.21 5.41
C VAL A 221 28.57 20.01 6.33
N ALA A 222 29.41 21.03 6.41
CA ALA A 222 30.57 21.04 7.27
C ALA A 222 30.19 20.90 8.74
N SER A 223 30.86 19.98 9.45
CA SER A 223 30.70 19.79 10.89
C SER A 223 32.03 19.44 11.54
N TRP A 224 32.18 19.85 12.79
CA TRP A 224 33.27 19.38 13.64
C TRP A 224 32.84 18.11 14.36
N LEU A 225 33.66 17.06 14.25
CA LEU A 225 33.56 15.81 15.00
C LEU A 225 34.44 15.92 16.23
N GLU A 226 33.89 15.67 17.41
CA GLU A 226 34.70 15.63 18.63
C GLU A 226 35.45 14.30 18.71
N ILE A 227 36.75 14.38 18.99
CA ILE A 227 37.62 13.22 19.15
C ILE A 227 37.67 12.92 20.66
N PRO A 228 37.20 11.73 21.10
CA PRO A 228 37.29 11.32 22.49
C PRO A 228 38.72 11.46 23.04
N ALA A 229 38.87 11.88 24.30
CA ALA A 229 40.17 12.15 24.91
C ALA A 229 41.15 10.96 24.88
N ALA A 230 40.62 9.73 24.79
CA ALA A 230 41.38 8.50 24.65
C ALA A 230 41.94 8.27 23.22
N LEU A 231 41.31 8.88 22.21
CA LEU A 231 41.71 8.80 20.79
C LEU A 231 42.51 10.02 20.34
N GLN A 232 42.70 11.01 21.22
CA GLN A 232 43.50 12.19 20.92
C GLN A 232 44.99 11.84 20.93
N THR A 233 45.71 12.40 19.97
CA THR A 233 47.14 12.16 19.83
C THR A 233 47.91 12.75 21.00
N ARG A 234 48.77 11.94 21.63
CA ARG A 234 49.68 12.36 22.70
C ARG A 234 51.11 11.96 22.36
N LEU A 235 52.06 12.88 22.59
CA LEU A 235 53.47 12.61 22.37
C LEU A 235 53.93 11.44 23.25
N GLY A 236 54.70 10.53 22.67
CA GLY A 236 55.19 9.33 23.35
C GLY A 236 54.19 8.15 23.42
N MET A 237 52.97 8.30 22.89
CA MET A 237 52.00 7.20 22.78
C MET A 237 52.00 6.55 21.39
N THR A 238 51.37 5.38 21.29
CA THR A 238 51.05 4.74 20.01
C THR A 238 50.17 5.63 19.15
N SER A 239 50.32 5.52 17.83
CA SER A 239 49.55 6.30 16.83
C SER A 239 49.82 7.81 16.82
N ALA A 240 50.95 8.27 17.36
CA ALA A 240 51.38 9.68 17.28
C ALA A 240 52.31 10.00 16.08
N SER A 241 52.24 9.23 14.99
CA SER A 241 53.08 9.43 13.81
C SER A 241 52.47 10.45 12.83
N LEU A 242 53.24 11.51 12.52
CA LEU A 242 52.83 12.55 11.58
C LEU A 242 52.63 11.96 10.17
N GLY A 243 51.57 12.39 9.49
CA GLY A 243 51.25 11.94 8.12
C GLY A 243 50.65 10.53 8.01
N ARG A 244 50.51 9.79 9.12
CA ARG A 244 49.87 8.47 9.12
C ARG A 244 48.72 8.37 10.10
N SER A 245 48.92 8.80 11.34
CA SER A 245 47.97 8.51 12.44
C SER A 245 47.73 9.67 13.40
N ALA A 246 48.62 10.67 13.44
CA ALA A 246 48.48 11.81 14.33
C ALA A 246 47.33 12.74 13.87
N THR A 247 46.45 13.07 14.81
CA THR A 247 45.36 14.04 14.69
C THR A 247 45.69 15.32 15.45
N ILE A 248 45.36 16.47 14.86
CA ILE A 248 45.60 17.78 15.48
C ILE A 248 44.36 18.23 16.29
N GLY A 249 44.56 18.46 17.58
CA GLY A 249 43.53 18.99 18.47
C GLY A 249 42.39 18.02 18.82
N PRO A 250 41.40 18.50 19.59
CA PRO A 250 40.31 17.67 20.11
C PRO A 250 39.15 17.47 19.11
N ARG A 251 39.23 18.03 17.90
CA ARG A 251 38.15 18.01 16.92
C ARG A 251 38.68 17.78 15.50
N SER A 252 37.97 17.00 14.70
CA SER A 252 38.24 16.80 13.27
C SER A 252 37.16 17.46 12.42
N PHE A 253 37.56 18.10 11.33
CA PHE A 253 36.63 18.67 10.36
C PHE A 253 36.13 17.59 9.40
N SER A 254 34.82 17.44 9.24
CA SER A 254 34.22 16.54 8.25
C SER A 254 33.05 17.20 7.53
N ARG A 255 32.93 16.94 6.23
CA ARG A 255 31.79 17.33 5.41
C ARG A 255 30.91 16.15 5.02
N GLN A 256 31.29 14.92 5.35
CA GLN A 256 30.61 13.73 4.82
C GLN A 256 29.47 13.22 5.72
N ASN A 257 29.45 13.63 6.98
CA ASN A 257 28.58 13.00 7.99
C ASN A 257 27.32 13.81 8.31
N ARG A 258 27.06 14.89 7.58
CA ARG A 258 25.96 15.81 7.89
C ARG A 258 25.32 16.39 6.64
N VAL A 259 23.99 16.42 6.66
CA VAL A 259 23.13 17.02 5.63
C VAL A 259 22.13 17.99 6.28
N GLU A 260 21.64 18.96 5.53
CA GLU A 260 20.59 19.88 5.99
C GLU A 260 19.38 19.75 5.06
N LEU A 261 18.25 19.33 5.63
CA LEU A 261 16.97 19.26 4.95
C LEU A 261 16.28 20.61 5.08
N ARG A 262 15.94 21.23 3.96
CA ARG A 262 15.22 22.51 3.89
C ARG A 262 13.77 22.23 3.50
N ILE A 263 12.83 22.65 4.35
CA ILE A 263 11.39 22.50 4.10
C ILE A 263 10.75 23.88 3.96
N GLY A 264 10.02 24.09 2.88
CA GLY A 264 9.30 25.33 2.59
C GLY A 264 9.68 25.95 1.25
N PRO A 265 9.16 27.14 0.93
CA PRO A 265 8.48 28.08 1.85
C PRO A 265 7.10 27.58 2.35
N LEU A 266 6.76 27.89 3.60
CA LEU A 266 5.51 27.45 4.27
C LEU A 266 4.65 28.65 4.71
N ASP A 267 3.35 28.42 4.88
CA ASP A 267 2.48 29.33 5.64
C ASP A 267 2.74 29.24 7.17
N LEU A 268 2.26 30.22 7.94
CA LEU A 268 2.53 30.28 9.37
C LEU A 268 1.95 29.10 10.16
N ASP A 269 0.77 28.63 9.78
CA ASP A 269 0.09 27.51 10.44
C ASP A 269 0.86 26.20 10.22
N THR A 270 1.24 25.91 8.97
CA THR A 270 2.05 24.75 8.59
C THR A 270 3.44 24.83 9.23
N TYR A 271 4.06 26.01 9.22
CA TYR A 271 5.34 26.24 9.90
C TYR A 271 5.27 25.87 11.39
N ALA A 272 4.21 26.31 12.09
CA ALA A 272 4.01 26.00 13.50
C ALA A 272 3.89 24.49 13.75
N THR A 273 3.32 23.73 12.79
CA THR A 273 3.25 22.28 12.88
C THR A 273 4.59 21.57 12.75
N PHE A 274 5.67 22.21 12.27
CA PHE A 274 7.02 21.62 12.23
C PHE A 274 7.91 22.03 13.40
N LEU A 275 7.42 22.87 14.31
CA LEU A 275 8.18 23.31 15.50
C LEU A 275 8.36 22.17 16.53
N PRO A 276 9.36 22.27 17.42
CA PRO A 276 9.59 21.25 18.45
C PRO A 276 8.39 21.07 19.38
N GLY A 277 8.02 19.80 19.61
CA GLY A 277 6.85 19.39 20.40
C GLY A 277 5.61 19.06 19.56
N SER A 278 5.65 19.32 18.25
CA SER A 278 4.57 18.95 17.33
C SER A 278 4.60 17.46 16.94
N ARG A 279 3.42 16.91 16.64
CA ARG A 279 3.29 15.56 16.08
C ARG A 279 3.93 15.46 14.69
N ARG A 280 3.77 16.47 13.83
CA ARG A 280 4.27 16.44 12.45
C ARG A 280 5.79 16.37 12.39
N LEU A 281 6.51 17.06 13.29
CA LEU A 281 7.96 16.93 13.42
C LEU A 281 8.36 15.51 13.87
N ALA A 282 7.62 14.89 14.79
CA ALA A 282 7.89 13.52 15.21
C ALA A 282 7.73 12.52 14.04
N VAL A 283 6.68 12.66 13.24
CA VAL A 283 6.47 11.88 12.02
C VAL A 283 7.59 12.14 11.00
N LEU A 284 8.06 13.39 10.85
CA LEU A 284 9.16 13.72 9.94
C LEU A 284 10.47 13.05 10.37
N LYS A 285 10.83 13.14 11.66
CA LYS A 285 12.01 12.45 12.20
C LYS A 285 11.95 10.95 11.94
N ARG A 286 10.77 10.35 12.11
CA ARG A 286 10.54 8.94 11.83
C ARG A 286 10.70 8.61 10.34
N ALA A 287 10.04 9.38 9.46
CA ALA A 287 10.12 9.22 8.02
C ALA A 287 11.57 9.26 7.50
N ILE A 288 12.37 10.19 8.01
CA ILE A 288 13.81 10.29 7.69
C ILE A 288 14.56 9.07 8.22
N ARG A 289 14.36 8.70 9.49
CA ARG A 289 15.00 7.53 10.11
C ARG A 289 14.69 6.22 9.39
N ASP A 290 13.46 6.03 8.93
CA ASP A 290 13.07 4.84 8.19
C ASP A 290 13.79 4.73 6.83
N LEU A 291 14.27 5.85 6.28
CA LEU A 291 14.90 5.94 4.96
C LEU A 291 16.43 5.89 4.99
N ILE A 292 17.05 6.62 5.92
CA ILE A 292 18.52 6.77 6.02
C ILE A 292 19.11 6.13 7.28
N GLY A 293 18.26 5.64 8.18
CA GLY A 293 18.69 5.14 9.49
C GLY A 293 19.28 6.24 10.37
N GLU A 294 20.39 5.92 11.02
CA GLU A 294 21.17 6.83 11.88
C GLU A 294 22.59 7.10 11.33
N LEU A 295 22.80 6.84 10.03
CA LEU A 295 24.11 6.91 9.39
C LEU A 295 24.64 8.34 9.25
N LEU A 296 23.73 9.31 9.08
CA LEU A 296 24.05 10.73 8.87
C LEU A 296 23.33 11.59 9.91
N ASP A 297 23.99 12.67 10.34
CA ASP A 297 23.33 13.73 11.10
C ASP A 297 22.49 14.58 10.13
N VAL A 298 21.18 14.65 10.36
CA VAL A 298 20.26 15.48 9.59
C VAL A 298 19.88 16.70 10.39
N ASP A 299 20.22 17.88 9.87
CA ASP A 299 19.68 19.14 10.35
C ASP A 299 18.39 19.48 9.58
N LEU A 300 17.45 20.16 10.24
CA LEU A 300 16.22 20.63 9.61
C LEU A 300 16.20 22.16 9.62
N ARG A 301 16.08 22.76 8.45
CA ARG A 301 15.80 24.17 8.25
C ARG A 301 14.36 24.33 7.79
N ILE A 302 13.57 25.08 8.55
CA ILE A 302 12.17 25.35 8.24
C ILE A 302 12.11 26.78 7.69
N VAL A 303 11.58 26.92 6.48
CA VAL A 303 11.49 28.19 5.75
C VAL A 303 10.05 28.69 5.81
N LEU A 304 9.84 29.87 6.41
CA LEU A 304 8.54 30.55 6.46
C LEU A 304 8.46 31.56 5.31
N ALA A 305 7.36 31.56 4.56
CA ALA A 305 7.15 32.51 3.48
C ALA A 305 7.19 33.95 4.01
N ARG A 306 7.82 34.85 3.28
CA ARG A 306 8.01 36.26 3.71
C ARG A 306 6.70 36.95 4.11
N GLU A 307 5.60 36.63 3.42
CA GLU A 307 4.28 37.27 3.58
C GLU A 307 3.57 36.81 4.85
N GLU A 308 4.01 35.67 5.39
CA GLU A 308 3.44 34.98 6.54
C GLU A 308 4.23 35.24 7.83
N VAL A 309 5.27 36.08 7.78
CA VAL A 309 6.08 36.46 8.95
C VAL A 309 5.23 37.36 9.86
N PRO A 310 4.84 36.89 11.06
CA PRO A 310 3.99 37.66 11.95
C PRO A 310 4.77 38.83 12.57
N PRO A 311 4.11 39.96 12.85
CA PRO A 311 4.73 41.03 13.61
C PRO A 311 5.03 40.55 15.04
N ALA A 312 6.25 40.75 15.52
CA ALA A 312 6.63 40.39 16.87
C ALA A 312 5.85 41.21 17.90
N ARG A 313 4.86 40.59 18.55
CA ARG A 313 4.09 41.15 19.66
C ARG A 313 4.43 40.43 20.96
N ILE A 314 4.68 41.21 22.00
CA ILE A 314 4.92 40.70 23.36
C ILE A 314 3.68 39.89 23.80
N GLY A 315 3.89 38.69 24.33
CA GLY A 315 2.84 37.77 24.78
C GLY A 315 2.28 36.84 23.70
N ALA A 316 2.56 37.07 22.42
CA ALA A 316 2.13 36.19 21.32
C ALA A 316 3.30 35.49 20.61
N ALA A 317 4.49 36.10 20.58
CA ALA A 317 5.66 35.53 19.92
C ALA A 317 6.46 34.60 20.86
N GLN A 318 6.97 33.48 20.33
CA GLN A 318 7.87 32.57 21.03
C GLN A 318 9.31 32.85 20.60
N LEU A 319 10.18 33.16 21.57
CA LEU A 319 11.60 33.40 21.32
C LEU A 319 12.27 32.18 20.68
N GLY A 320 13.11 32.42 19.66
CA GLY A 320 13.79 31.37 18.90
C GLY A 320 12.88 30.50 18.03
N ARG A 321 11.60 30.85 17.89
CA ARG A 321 10.62 30.07 17.09
C ARG A 321 9.77 30.94 16.16
N THR A 322 9.14 31.98 16.71
CA THR A 322 8.17 32.84 15.98
C THR A 322 8.38 34.34 16.24
N ALA A 323 9.54 34.73 16.77
CA ALA A 323 9.85 36.12 17.10
C ALA A 323 10.86 36.72 16.11
N TRP A 324 10.39 37.50 15.14
CA TRP A 324 11.22 38.29 14.22
C TRP A 324 11.17 39.78 14.58
N LEU A 325 12.30 40.33 15.02
CA LEU A 325 12.41 41.75 15.33
C LEU A 325 12.71 42.53 14.04
N ALA A 326 11.88 43.53 13.74
CA ALA A 326 12.04 44.48 12.62
C ALA A 326 12.43 43.80 11.28
N PRO A 327 11.51 43.04 10.64
CA PRO A 327 11.80 42.44 9.34
C PRO A 327 12.13 43.55 8.32
N PRO A 328 13.29 43.50 7.63
CA PRO A 328 13.61 44.44 6.57
C PRO A 328 12.56 44.39 5.45
N ALA A 329 12.27 45.53 4.81
CA ALA A 329 11.29 45.59 3.72
C ALA A 329 11.67 44.76 2.48
N GLU A 330 12.96 44.41 2.33
CA GLU A 330 13.52 43.62 1.23
C GLU A 330 13.84 42.16 1.63
N ARG A 331 13.26 41.65 2.73
CA ARG A 331 13.62 40.32 3.22
C ARG A 331 13.08 39.22 2.28
N ASP A 332 13.97 38.32 1.87
CA ASP A 332 13.62 37.01 1.33
C ASP A 332 12.85 36.18 2.38
N ASP A 333 12.43 34.96 2.02
CA ASP A 333 11.76 34.04 2.95
C ASP A 333 12.57 33.84 4.26
N ALA A 334 11.87 33.67 5.37
CA ALA A 334 12.50 33.58 6.68
C ALA A 334 13.08 32.17 6.91
N GLU A 335 14.42 32.08 6.87
CA GLU A 335 15.18 30.83 7.01
C GLU A 335 15.86 30.64 8.38
N ASP A 336 15.53 31.47 9.36
CA ASP A 336 16.26 31.54 10.64
C ASP A 336 16.11 30.28 11.51
N MET A 337 15.02 29.53 11.33
CA MET A 337 14.69 28.38 12.17
C MET A 337 15.43 27.13 11.72
N ARG A 338 16.47 26.77 12.48
CA ARG A 338 17.28 25.57 12.28
C ARG A 338 17.30 24.68 13.51
N LEU A 339 16.82 23.46 13.34
CA LEU A 339 16.94 22.36 14.30
C LEU A 339 18.17 21.52 13.95
N ARG A 340 19.07 21.33 14.91
CA ARG A 340 20.28 20.53 14.69
C ARG A 340 20.08 19.09 15.10
N THR A 341 20.52 18.17 14.25
CA THR A 341 20.55 16.73 14.51
C THR A 341 19.16 16.21 14.93
N ILE A 342 18.16 16.42 14.07
CA ILE A 342 16.81 15.88 14.31
C ILE A 342 16.77 14.36 14.18
N VAL A 343 17.68 13.80 13.39
CA VAL A 343 17.96 12.38 13.19
C VAL A 343 19.47 12.24 13.05
N GLY A 344 20.06 11.21 13.64
CA GLY A 344 21.48 10.94 13.56
C GLY A 344 21.99 10.19 14.79
N TRP A 345 23.27 9.82 14.75
CA TRP A 345 23.93 9.15 15.87
C TRP A 345 24.23 10.11 17.03
N ARG A 346 24.40 11.42 16.76
CA ARG A 346 24.62 12.40 17.83
C ARG A 346 23.31 12.67 18.57
N PRO A 347 23.35 12.85 19.91
CA PRO A 347 22.17 13.26 20.64
C PRO A 347 21.63 14.59 20.09
N GLU A 348 20.30 14.70 20.05
CA GLU A 348 19.62 15.89 19.57
C GLU A 348 20.08 17.10 20.40
N MET A 349 20.82 18.02 19.76
CA MET A 349 21.18 19.27 20.40
C MET A 349 19.98 20.18 20.25
N ALA A 350 19.09 20.17 21.26
CA ALA A 350 17.97 21.10 21.35
C ALA A 350 18.50 22.52 21.07
N GLY A 351 18.08 23.07 19.93
CA GLY A 351 18.66 24.28 19.37
C GLY A 351 18.54 25.44 20.32
N VAL A 352 19.67 25.82 20.92
CA VAL A 352 19.96 27.20 21.29
C VAL A 352 21.04 27.64 20.30
N GLY A 353 20.60 28.14 19.15
CA GLY A 353 21.47 28.92 18.27
C GLY A 353 21.56 30.33 18.83
N ALA A 354 22.79 30.76 19.11
CA ALA A 354 23.13 32.12 19.48
C ALA A 354 22.80 33.14 18.37
#